data_AF-C5KN45-F1
#
_entry.id   AF-C5KN45-F1
#
_cell.length_a   1.000
_cell.length_b   1.000
_cell.length_c   1.000
_cell.angle_alpha   90.00
_cell.angle_beta   90.00
_cell.angle_gamma   90.00
#
_symmetry.space_group_name_H-M   'P 1'
#
loop_
_entity.id
_entity.type
_entity.pdbx_description
1 polymer ?
#
loop_
_entity_poly.entity_id
_entity_poly.type
_entity_poly.pdbx_seq_one_letter_code
_entity_poly.pdbx_strand_id
1 'polypeptide(L)'
;MLGGLFSLLVHNWVHNMAYYYAGIYQVYGPYKGPSNRIHDFGFEWFGTAFVGWSTPPGDIVLYITLAIAIVYALRPLVFSFPTRTLNILWRVLTMSIFTVTGRCISFIFTLLPSSAQHCAEDEFDPPKNWGEIFTHVSVSGGCSDLIYSGHMMYAILATCAIFRYAQNWYIKATCLALNILQGFVIVASRAHYSVDVIVAAYTIPAFWCTFAYFVPEDIGPNAVPIEKTSLAAEEGPPVDPARSVGGGVLDLELGATGASSAASPVQA
;
A
#
# COMPACT_ATOMS: atom_id res chain seq x y z
N MET A 1 -11.11 17.25 -6.62
CA MET A 1 -11.60 16.34 -7.69
C MET A 1 -10.95 16.62 -9.04
N LEU A 2 -10.92 17.87 -9.53
CA LEU A 2 -10.28 18.23 -10.82
C LEU A 2 -8.80 17.80 -10.94
N GLY A 3 -8.01 17.96 -9.88
CA GLY A 3 -6.59 17.56 -9.90
C GLY A 3 -6.34 16.07 -10.09
N GLY A 4 -7.25 15.19 -9.62
CA GLY A 4 -7.12 13.74 -9.79
C GLY A 4 -7.36 13.32 -11.25
N LEU A 5 -8.40 13.86 -11.88
CA LEU A 5 -8.68 13.63 -13.30
C LEU A 5 -7.54 14.14 -14.18
N PHE A 6 -7.04 15.35 -13.88
CA PHE A 6 -5.89 15.91 -14.59
C PHE A 6 -4.64 15.03 -14.46
N SER A 7 -4.36 14.51 -13.26
CA SER A 7 -3.23 13.59 -13.04
C SER A 7 -3.35 12.30 -13.84
N LEU A 8 -4.56 11.76 -14.02
CA LEU A 8 -4.80 10.56 -14.83
C LEU A 8 -4.61 10.83 -16.33
N LEU A 9 -5.03 12.01 -16.80
CA LEU A 9 -4.79 12.43 -18.19
C LEU A 9 -3.30 12.60 -18.48
N VAL A 10 -2.59 13.28 -17.58
CA VAL A 10 -1.12 13.42 -17.67
C VAL A 10 -0.46 12.05 -17.68
N HIS A 11 -0.87 11.15 -16.78
CA HIS A 11 -0.36 9.77 -16.77
C HIS A 11 -0.57 9.07 -18.12
N ASN A 12 -1.76 9.15 -18.72
CA ASN A 12 -2.03 8.55 -20.02
C ASN A 12 -1.13 9.13 -21.13
N TRP A 13 -0.92 10.44 -21.16
CA TRP A 13 -0.04 11.08 -22.13
C TRP A 13 1.42 10.66 -21.97
N VAL A 14 1.95 10.68 -20.75
CA VAL A 14 3.34 10.26 -20.50
C VAL A 14 3.49 8.77 -20.82
N HIS A 15 2.50 7.94 -20.49
CA HIS A 15 2.49 6.52 -20.80
C HIS A 15 2.53 6.27 -22.32
N ASN A 16 1.71 6.97 -23.09
CA ASN A 16 1.74 6.89 -24.55
C ASN A 16 3.07 7.38 -25.14
N MET A 17 3.64 8.43 -24.54
CA MET A 17 4.97 8.91 -24.91
C MET A 17 6.05 7.86 -24.64
N ALA A 18 5.98 7.15 -23.51
CA ALA A 18 6.88 6.05 -23.20
C ALA A 18 6.77 4.92 -24.23
N TYR A 19 5.55 4.56 -24.67
CA TYR A 19 5.33 3.57 -25.73
C TYR A 19 5.83 4.04 -27.11
N TYR A 20 5.65 5.32 -27.43
CA TYR A 20 6.20 5.93 -28.64
C TYR A 20 7.72 5.75 -28.70
N TYR A 21 8.42 6.13 -27.62
CA TYR A 21 9.87 5.97 -27.54
C TYR A 21 10.31 4.51 -27.48
N ALA A 22 9.56 3.64 -26.80
CA ALA A 22 9.87 2.21 -26.77
C ALA A 22 9.79 1.57 -28.17
N GLY A 23 8.87 2.04 -29.03
CA GLY A 23 8.81 1.66 -30.45
C GLY A 23 10.00 2.18 -31.25
N ILE A 24 10.41 3.45 -31.06
CA ILE A 24 11.56 4.05 -31.75
C ILE A 24 12.87 3.34 -31.39
N TYR A 25 13.09 3.11 -30.09
CA TYR A 25 14.30 2.48 -29.58
C TYR A 25 14.27 0.94 -29.66
N GLN A 26 13.22 0.36 -30.23
CA GLN A 26 13.05 -1.09 -30.40
C GLN A 26 13.18 -1.86 -29.07
N VAL A 27 12.66 -1.27 -28.00
CA VAL A 27 12.62 -1.88 -26.66
C VAL A 27 11.47 -2.91 -26.57
N TYR A 28 10.38 -2.67 -27.31
CA TYR A 28 9.23 -3.57 -27.46
C TYR A 28 9.05 -3.99 -28.92
N GLY A 29 8.41 -5.14 -29.13
CA GLY A 29 8.02 -5.65 -30.45
C GLY A 29 9.00 -6.63 -31.12
N PRO A 30 8.62 -7.13 -32.31
CA PRO A 30 9.23 -8.27 -33.04
C PRO A 30 10.57 -7.93 -33.73
N TYR A 31 11.08 -6.72 -33.56
CA TYR A 31 12.12 -6.17 -34.42
C TYR A 31 13.53 -6.57 -33.94
N LYS A 32 14.03 -7.70 -34.50
CA LYS A 32 15.47 -8.04 -34.66
C LYS A 32 16.42 -7.77 -33.46
N GLY A 33 15.98 -8.04 -32.24
CA GLY A 33 16.87 -8.21 -31.09
C GLY A 33 16.66 -9.58 -30.43
N PRO A 34 17.66 -10.19 -29.75
CA PRO A 34 17.35 -11.22 -28.76
C PRO A 34 16.31 -10.65 -27.80
N SER A 35 15.36 -11.45 -27.30
CA SER A 35 14.35 -10.94 -26.36
C SER A 35 15.10 -10.28 -25.19
N ASN A 36 15.15 -8.95 -25.13
CA ASN A 36 15.94 -8.20 -24.15
C ASN A 36 15.29 -8.25 -22.75
N ARG A 37 14.44 -9.23 -22.51
CA ARG A 37 13.73 -9.42 -21.25
C ARG A 37 14.74 -9.60 -20.15
N ILE A 38 14.57 -8.82 -19.10
CA ILE A 38 15.42 -8.92 -17.93
C ILE A 38 15.08 -10.24 -17.23
N HIS A 39 16.12 -10.89 -16.75
CA HIS A 39 15.97 -12.13 -16.02
C HIS A 39 15.39 -11.84 -14.62
N ASP A 40 14.21 -12.38 -14.35
CA ASP A 40 13.48 -12.14 -13.10
C ASP A 40 13.36 -13.42 -12.27
N PHE A 41 14.18 -13.51 -11.22
CA PHE A 41 14.17 -14.64 -10.27
C PHE A 41 12.82 -14.82 -9.58
N GLY A 42 12.05 -13.74 -9.38
CA GLY A 42 10.71 -13.84 -8.79
C GLY A 42 9.78 -14.65 -9.69
N PHE A 43 9.84 -14.43 -10.99
CA PHE A 43 9.07 -15.22 -11.94
C PHE A 43 9.56 -16.68 -12.03
N GLU A 44 10.86 -16.92 -12.04
CA GLU A 44 11.42 -18.28 -12.11
C GLU A 44 10.95 -19.18 -10.97
N TRP A 45 10.81 -18.59 -9.77
CA TRP A 45 10.31 -19.31 -8.61
C TRP A 45 8.84 -19.73 -8.77
N PHE A 46 8.01 -18.88 -9.37
CA PHE A 46 6.57 -19.11 -9.49
C PHE A 46 6.17 -19.89 -10.75
N GLY A 47 7.02 -19.89 -11.78
CA GLY A 47 6.80 -20.60 -13.04
C GLY A 47 5.70 -19.99 -13.91
N THR A 48 5.29 -20.73 -14.95
CA THR A 48 4.42 -20.24 -16.03
C THR A 48 2.92 -20.50 -15.81
N ALA A 49 2.51 -20.90 -14.60
CA ALA A 49 1.15 -21.42 -14.35
C ALA A 49 0.00 -20.46 -14.73
N PHE A 50 0.25 -19.15 -14.69
CA PHE A 50 -0.74 -18.11 -14.98
C PHE A 50 -0.49 -17.38 -16.32
N VAL A 51 0.51 -17.80 -17.08
CA VAL A 51 0.86 -17.21 -18.37
C VAL A 51 -0.13 -17.71 -19.43
N GLY A 52 -0.97 -16.82 -19.98
CA GLY A 52 -1.91 -17.14 -21.06
C GLY A 52 -3.40 -17.13 -20.68
N TRP A 53 -3.76 -16.70 -19.47
CA TRP A 53 -5.16 -16.48 -19.10
C TRP A 53 -5.71 -15.27 -19.86
N SER A 54 -6.92 -15.38 -20.43
CA SER A 54 -7.55 -14.31 -21.23
C SER A 54 -7.85 -13.05 -20.42
N THR A 55 -8.20 -13.22 -19.15
CA THR A 55 -8.22 -12.14 -18.15
C THR A 55 -7.01 -12.31 -17.23
N PRO A 56 -6.07 -11.35 -17.22
CA PRO A 56 -4.95 -11.39 -16.30
C PRO A 56 -5.48 -11.52 -14.87
N PRO A 57 -5.09 -12.58 -14.12
CA PRO A 57 -5.62 -12.79 -12.77
C PRO A 57 -5.27 -11.64 -11.82
N GLY A 58 -4.25 -10.84 -12.14
CA GLY A 58 -3.92 -9.61 -11.44
C GLY A 58 -5.03 -8.54 -11.50
N ASP A 59 -5.73 -8.41 -12.63
CA ASP A 59 -6.82 -7.42 -12.74
C ASP A 59 -7.98 -7.77 -11.81
N ILE A 60 -8.28 -9.07 -11.70
CA ILE A 60 -9.37 -9.58 -10.85
C ILE A 60 -9.10 -9.24 -9.38
N VAL A 61 -7.88 -9.54 -8.90
CA VAL A 61 -7.49 -9.26 -7.50
C VAL A 61 -7.52 -7.74 -7.23
N LEU A 62 -7.10 -6.92 -8.19
CA LEU A 62 -7.14 -5.47 -8.07
C LEU A 62 -8.58 -4.99 -7.95
N TYR A 63 -9.47 -5.41 -8.85
CA TYR A 63 -10.86 -4.99 -8.84
C TYR A 63 -11.59 -5.42 -7.57
N ILE A 64 -11.31 -6.61 -7.04
CA ILE A 64 -11.85 -7.04 -5.73
C ILE A 64 -11.35 -6.11 -4.62
N THR A 65 -10.06 -5.82 -4.57
CA THR A 65 -9.46 -4.94 -3.55
C THR A 65 -10.06 -3.53 -3.61
N LEU A 66 -10.19 -2.97 -4.81
CA LEU A 66 -10.81 -1.66 -5.03
C LEU A 66 -12.30 -1.68 -4.70
N ALA A 67 -13.03 -2.73 -5.03
CA ALA A 67 -14.45 -2.86 -4.68
C ALA A 67 -14.64 -2.85 -3.16
N ILE A 68 -13.82 -3.57 -2.40
CA ILE A 68 -13.85 -3.55 -0.92
C ILE A 68 -13.62 -2.11 -0.41
N ALA A 69 -12.61 -1.42 -0.95
CA ALA A 69 -12.29 -0.05 -0.54
C ALA A 69 -13.40 0.95 -0.89
N ILE A 70 -13.99 0.85 -2.08
CA ILE A 70 -15.10 1.70 -2.54
C ILE A 70 -16.34 1.45 -1.68
N VAL A 71 -16.74 0.19 -1.48
CA VAL A 71 -17.89 -0.16 -0.62
C VAL A 71 -17.67 0.39 0.80
N TYR A 72 -16.46 0.28 1.33
CA TYR A 72 -16.12 0.84 2.64
C TYR A 72 -16.23 2.38 2.66
N ALA A 73 -15.69 3.06 1.65
CA ALA A 73 -15.69 4.51 1.54
C ALA A 73 -17.09 5.10 1.33
N LEU A 74 -17.98 4.40 0.62
CA LEU A 74 -19.35 4.82 0.33
C LEU A 74 -20.36 4.42 1.41
N ARG A 75 -20.01 3.50 2.33
CA ARG A 75 -20.88 3.11 3.46
C ARG A 75 -21.49 4.32 4.20
N PRO A 76 -20.75 5.40 4.53
CA PRO A 76 -21.30 6.58 5.19
C PRO A 76 -22.24 7.46 4.33
N LEU A 77 -22.33 7.24 3.01
CA LEU A 77 -23.35 7.90 2.19
C LEU A 77 -24.72 7.23 2.31
N VAL A 78 -24.73 5.93 2.61
CA VAL A 78 -25.96 5.19 2.92
C VAL A 78 -26.41 5.47 4.37
N PHE A 79 -25.47 5.85 5.26
CA PHE A 79 -25.72 6.14 6.68
C PHE A 79 -25.19 7.54 7.06
N SER A 80 -26.07 8.55 7.13
CA SER A 80 -25.97 9.94 7.67
C SER A 80 -24.61 10.59 8.07
N PHE A 81 -23.46 10.25 7.46
CA PHE A 81 -22.14 10.82 7.82
C PHE A 81 -21.32 11.20 6.57
N PRO A 82 -21.75 12.20 5.78
CA PRO A 82 -21.10 12.55 4.52
C PRO A 82 -19.65 13.04 4.69
N THR A 83 -19.32 13.67 5.83
CA THR A 83 -17.97 14.21 6.10
C THR A 83 -16.89 13.14 6.10
N ARG A 84 -17.19 11.94 6.63
CA ARG A 84 -16.22 10.84 6.66
C ARG A 84 -15.88 10.35 5.27
N THR A 85 -16.88 10.17 4.41
CA THR A 85 -16.65 9.78 3.01
C THR A 85 -15.86 10.84 2.26
N LEU A 86 -16.18 12.13 2.44
CA LEU A 86 -15.43 13.21 1.81
C LEU A 86 -13.96 13.23 2.23
N ASN A 87 -13.65 12.96 3.50
CA ASN A 87 -12.28 12.90 4.00
C ASN A 87 -11.50 11.71 3.41
N ILE A 88 -12.12 10.53 3.35
CA ILE A 88 -11.52 9.34 2.71
C ILE A 88 -11.23 9.64 1.23
N LEU A 89 -12.22 10.16 0.49
CA LEU A 89 -12.08 10.46 -0.92
C LEU A 89 -11.03 11.55 -1.16
N TRP A 90 -11.03 12.63 -0.39
CA TRP A 90 -10.05 13.70 -0.52
C TRP A 90 -8.62 13.20 -0.29
N ARG A 91 -8.39 12.41 0.77
CA ARG A 91 -7.06 11.87 1.07
C ARG A 91 -6.60 10.89 0.00
N VAL A 92 -7.44 9.95 -0.41
CA VAL A 92 -7.10 8.98 -1.47
C VAL A 92 -6.83 9.67 -2.81
N LEU A 93 -7.64 10.66 -3.20
CA LEU A 93 -7.42 11.43 -4.43
C LEU A 93 -6.14 12.26 -4.38
N THR A 94 -5.80 12.82 -3.23
CA THR A 94 -4.56 13.58 -3.05
C THR A 94 -3.35 12.63 -3.14
N MET A 95 -3.42 11.49 -2.47
CA MET A 95 -2.38 10.46 -2.54
C MET A 95 -2.21 9.88 -3.94
N SER A 96 -3.30 9.65 -4.66
CA SER A 96 -3.21 9.15 -6.03
C SER A 96 -2.47 10.13 -6.94
N ILE A 97 -2.60 11.44 -6.74
CA ILE A 97 -1.84 12.43 -7.51
C ILE A 97 -0.34 12.28 -7.26
N PHE A 98 0.09 12.17 -6.00
CA PHE A 98 1.51 12.02 -5.67
C PHE A 98 2.09 10.70 -6.19
N THR A 99 1.38 9.59 -5.99
CA THR A 99 1.86 8.28 -6.44
C THR A 99 1.83 8.15 -7.96
N VAL A 100 0.85 8.72 -8.65
CA VAL A 100 0.82 8.74 -10.12
C VAL A 100 1.95 9.62 -10.65
N THR A 101 2.23 10.77 -10.02
CA THR A 101 3.35 11.63 -10.41
C THR A 101 4.70 10.91 -10.24
N GLY A 102 4.91 10.24 -9.11
CA GLY A 102 6.11 9.44 -8.86
C GLY A 102 6.31 8.35 -9.91
N ARG A 103 5.21 7.69 -10.32
CA ARG A 103 5.22 6.72 -11.42
C ARG A 103 5.58 7.38 -12.77
N CYS A 104 4.98 8.53 -13.11
CA CYS A 104 5.32 9.23 -14.35
C CYS A 104 6.82 9.56 -14.42
N ILE A 105 7.41 10.00 -13.30
CA ILE A 105 8.84 10.29 -13.21
C ILE A 105 9.67 9.06 -13.55
N SER A 106 9.41 7.90 -12.94
CA SER A 106 10.24 6.70 -13.11
C SER A 106 10.35 6.26 -14.57
N PHE A 107 9.26 6.27 -15.33
CA PHE A 107 9.29 5.83 -16.73
C PHE A 107 9.58 6.94 -17.75
N ILE A 108 9.64 8.22 -17.34
CA ILE A 108 10.26 9.28 -18.16
C ILE A 108 11.78 9.10 -18.19
N PHE A 109 12.37 8.75 -17.04
CA PHE A 109 13.83 8.65 -16.92
C PHE A 109 14.38 7.30 -17.38
N THR A 110 13.59 6.23 -17.33
CA THR A 110 14.07 4.88 -17.69
C THR A 110 12.96 4.06 -18.33
N LEU A 111 13.26 3.54 -19.53
CA LEU A 111 12.41 2.56 -20.22
C LEU A 111 13.04 1.17 -20.04
N LEU A 112 12.23 0.21 -19.64
CA LEU A 112 12.62 -1.18 -19.48
C LEU A 112 11.95 -2.06 -20.55
N PRO A 113 12.53 -3.23 -20.86
CA PRO A 113 11.96 -4.18 -21.81
C PRO A 113 10.90 -5.08 -21.16
N SER A 114 9.75 -5.22 -21.83
CA SER A 114 8.54 -5.73 -21.17
C SER A 114 8.68 -7.16 -20.65
N SER A 115 8.12 -7.41 -19.47
CA SER A 115 8.06 -8.76 -18.89
C SER A 115 7.15 -9.71 -19.68
N ALA A 116 6.11 -9.17 -20.33
CA ALA A 116 5.07 -9.92 -21.03
C ALA A 116 5.51 -10.37 -22.43
N GLN A 117 5.11 -11.58 -22.84
CA GLN A 117 5.59 -12.18 -24.09
C GLN A 117 4.92 -11.56 -25.34
N HIS A 118 3.62 -11.28 -25.29
CA HIS A 118 2.88 -10.64 -26.39
C HIS A 118 3.44 -9.25 -26.76
N CYS A 119 4.15 -8.61 -25.83
CA CYS A 119 4.82 -7.32 -26.05
C CYS A 119 6.18 -7.40 -26.72
N ALA A 120 6.76 -8.60 -26.78
CA ALA A 120 7.98 -8.89 -27.52
C ALA A 120 7.70 -9.44 -28.92
N GLU A 121 6.43 -9.72 -29.24
CA GLU A 121 5.96 -10.27 -30.51
C GLU A 121 5.28 -9.18 -31.37
N ASP A 122 4.78 -9.54 -32.55
CA ASP A 122 4.19 -8.62 -33.56
C ASP A 122 2.95 -7.83 -33.09
N GLU A 123 2.45 -8.07 -31.87
CA GLU A 123 1.19 -7.52 -31.35
C GLU A 123 1.34 -6.15 -30.67
N PHE A 124 2.57 -5.60 -30.59
CA PHE A 124 2.80 -4.25 -30.08
C PHE A 124 2.46 -3.17 -31.13
N ASP A 125 1.35 -2.43 -30.92
CA ASP A 125 0.95 -1.28 -31.75
C ASP A 125 1.18 0.06 -30.99
N PRO A 126 2.40 0.62 -31.03
CA PRO A 126 2.67 1.93 -30.43
C PRO A 126 1.99 3.06 -31.22
N PRO A 127 1.67 4.19 -30.56
CA PRO A 127 1.26 5.39 -31.30
C PRO A 127 2.33 5.76 -32.32
N LYS A 128 1.94 6.12 -33.54
CA LYS A 128 2.88 6.37 -34.65
C LYS A 128 3.16 7.86 -34.84
N ASN A 129 2.22 8.70 -34.40
CA ASN A 129 2.24 10.14 -34.57
C ASN A 129 2.15 10.89 -33.24
N TRP A 130 2.71 12.09 -33.17
CA TRP A 130 2.61 12.98 -32.00
C TRP A 130 1.16 13.29 -31.60
N GLY A 131 0.22 13.33 -32.56
CA GLY A 131 -1.20 13.53 -32.28
C GLY A 131 -1.86 12.33 -31.60
N GLU A 132 -1.42 11.12 -31.90
CA GLU A 132 -1.96 9.88 -31.31
C GLU A 132 -1.54 9.72 -29.85
N ILE A 133 -0.43 10.33 -29.43
CA ILE A 133 0.01 10.34 -28.02
C ILE A 133 -1.08 10.94 -27.11
N PHE A 134 -1.83 11.93 -27.59
CA PHE A 134 -2.85 12.62 -26.79
C PHE A 134 -4.23 11.96 -26.86
N THR A 135 -4.51 11.17 -27.89
CA THR A 135 -5.84 10.59 -28.16
C THR A 135 -5.92 9.09 -27.93
N HIS A 136 -4.80 8.38 -27.93
CA HIS A 136 -4.75 6.96 -27.67
C HIS A 136 -5.04 6.69 -26.19
N VAL A 137 -6.05 5.87 -25.91
CA VAL A 137 -6.42 5.49 -24.55
C VAL A 137 -6.47 3.97 -24.49
N SER A 138 -5.34 3.35 -24.12
CA SER A 138 -5.27 1.91 -23.90
C SER A 138 -5.50 1.62 -22.43
N VAL A 139 -6.71 1.15 -22.10
CA VAL A 139 -7.10 0.79 -20.72
C VAL A 139 -6.80 -0.69 -20.42
N SER A 140 -6.62 -1.52 -21.44
CA SER A 140 -6.40 -2.97 -21.31
C SER A 140 -5.48 -3.47 -22.43
N GLY A 141 -4.65 -4.48 -22.15
CA GLY A 141 -3.70 -5.06 -23.12
C GLY A 141 -2.44 -4.23 -23.37
N GLY A 142 -2.12 -3.26 -22.50
CA GLY A 142 -0.89 -2.49 -22.61
C GLY A 142 0.35 -3.29 -22.22
N CYS A 143 1.47 -3.00 -22.87
CA CYS A 143 2.78 -3.51 -22.49
C CYS A 143 3.28 -2.96 -21.16
N SER A 144 2.85 -3.66 -20.11
CA SER A 144 3.00 -3.27 -18.72
C SER A 144 4.42 -3.52 -18.23
N ASP A 145 5.29 -2.51 -18.32
CA ASP A 145 6.65 -2.55 -17.76
C ASP A 145 7.11 -1.19 -17.21
N LEU A 146 6.16 -0.45 -16.66
CA LEU A 146 6.41 0.87 -16.11
C LEU A 146 6.63 0.72 -14.60
N ILE A 147 7.86 1.02 -14.14
CA ILE A 147 8.19 1.10 -12.73
C ILE A 147 7.36 2.22 -12.08
N TYR A 148 6.85 2.06 -10.87
CA TYR A 148 6.53 0.80 -10.16
C TYR A 148 5.14 0.30 -10.57
N SER A 149 4.73 -0.93 -10.25
CA SER A 149 3.47 -1.51 -10.77
C SER A 149 2.20 -0.71 -10.46
N GLY A 150 1.29 -0.62 -11.44
CA GLY A 150 0.06 0.20 -11.34
C GLY A 150 -1.00 -0.48 -10.50
N HIS A 151 -1.16 -1.78 -10.70
CA HIS A 151 -2.01 -2.64 -9.87
C HIS A 151 -1.58 -2.60 -8.41
N MET A 152 -0.28 -2.77 -8.15
CA MET A 152 0.24 -2.68 -6.77
C MET A 152 0.04 -1.28 -6.20
N MET A 153 0.28 -0.23 -6.98
CA MET A 153 0.05 1.15 -6.55
C MET A 153 -1.37 1.36 -6.04
N TYR A 154 -2.38 1.01 -6.84
CA TYR A 154 -3.78 1.22 -6.48
C TYR A 154 -4.23 0.28 -5.35
N ALA A 155 -3.81 -0.99 -5.36
CA ALA A 155 -4.18 -1.96 -4.32
C ALA A 155 -3.58 -1.60 -2.94
N ILE A 156 -2.31 -1.21 -2.89
CA ILE A 156 -1.65 -0.77 -1.65
C ILE A 156 -2.26 0.56 -1.19
N LEU A 157 -2.49 1.52 -2.09
CA LEU A 157 -3.11 2.80 -1.73
C LEU A 157 -4.50 2.60 -1.10
N ALA A 158 -5.33 1.74 -1.71
CA ALA A 158 -6.62 1.35 -1.16
C ALA A 158 -6.48 0.69 0.22
N THR A 159 -5.45 -0.14 0.39
CA THR A 159 -5.18 -0.80 1.67
C THR A 159 -4.72 0.18 2.74
N CYS A 160 -3.85 1.14 2.42
CA CYS A 160 -3.45 2.20 3.36
C CYS A 160 -4.67 3.01 3.82
N ALA A 161 -5.60 3.33 2.91
CA ALA A 161 -6.86 3.97 3.26
C ALA A 161 -7.72 3.11 4.20
N ILE A 162 -7.86 1.81 3.92
CA ILE A 162 -8.53 0.86 4.81
C ILE A 162 -7.83 0.80 6.18
N PHE A 163 -6.51 0.77 6.25
CA PHE A 163 -5.79 0.74 7.52
C PHE A 163 -6.04 1.99 8.37
N ARG A 164 -6.11 3.17 7.74
CA ARG A 164 -6.37 4.46 8.41
C ARG A 164 -7.82 4.62 8.86
N TYR A 165 -8.79 4.18 8.06
CA TYR A 165 -10.20 4.50 8.27
C TYR A 165 -11.04 3.31 8.74
N ALA A 166 -10.61 2.07 8.53
CA ALA A 166 -11.32 0.90 9.02
C ALA A 166 -11.05 0.62 10.50
N GLN A 167 -12.11 0.36 11.24
CA GLN A 167 -12.05 -0.09 12.63
C GLN A 167 -11.93 -1.61 12.72
N ASN A 168 -12.51 -2.32 11.75
CA ASN A 168 -12.51 -3.78 11.73
C ASN A 168 -11.17 -4.34 11.22
N TRP A 169 -10.46 -5.09 12.07
CA TRP A 169 -9.18 -5.70 11.74
C TRP A 169 -9.29 -6.77 10.64
N TYR A 170 -10.41 -7.50 10.54
CA TYR A 170 -10.60 -8.54 9.52
C TYR A 170 -10.52 -7.93 8.12
N ILE A 171 -11.09 -6.74 7.91
CA ILE A 171 -11.03 -6.04 6.61
C ILE A 171 -9.58 -5.64 6.30
N LYS A 172 -8.82 -5.16 7.30
CA LYS A 172 -7.41 -4.82 7.15
C LYS A 172 -6.58 -6.04 6.74
N ALA A 173 -6.76 -7.17 7.44
CA ALA A 173 -6.09 -8.42 7.16
C ALA A 173 -6.43 -8.97 5.77
N THR A 174 -7.71 -8.93 5.37
CA THR A 174 -8.14 -9.32 4.03
C THR A 174 -7.49 -8.46 2.95
N CYS A 175 -7.48 -7.13 3.08
CA CYS A 175 -6.82 -6.25 2.12
C CYS A 175 -5.30 -6.49 2.06
N LEU A 176 -4.65 -6.75 3.19
CA LEU A 176 -3.24 -7.10 3.23
C LEU A 176 -2.96 -8.42 2.50
N ALA A 177 -3.76 -9.46 2.75
CA ALA A 177 -3.65 -10.75 2.07
C ALA A 177 -3.88 -10.61 0.55
N LEU A 178 -4.84 -9.78 0.15
CA LEU A 178 -5.09 -9.48 -1.27
C LEU A 178 -3.89 -8.78 -1.93
N ASN A 179 -3.18 -7.87 -1.25
CA ASN A 179 -1.94 -7.30 -1.81
C ASN A 179 -0.82 -8.32 -1.99
N ILE A 180 -0.65 -9.24 -1.02
CA ILE A 180 0.35 -10.30 -1.13
C ILE A 180 0.00 -11.20 -2.32
N LEU A 181 -1.27 -11.59 -2.44
CA LEU A 181 -1.77 -12.34 -3.59
C LEU A 181 -1.58 -11.55 -4.90
N GLN A 182 -1.85 -10.25 -4.90
CA GLN A 182 -1.67 -9.37 -6.06
C GLN A 182 -0.21 -9.40 -6.55
N GLY A 183 0.75 -9.25 -5.64
CA GLY A 183 2.18 -9.29 -5.97
C GLY A 183 2.58 -10.63 -6.58
N PHE A 184 2.13 -11.74 -5.97
CA PHE A 184 2.38 -13.08 -6.50
C PHE A 184 1.81 -13.26 -7.91
N VAL A 185 0.53 -12.94 -8.08
CA VAL A 185 -0.21 -13.17 -9.32
C VAL A 185 0.34 -12.34 -10.48
N ILE A 186 0.70 -11.07 -10.23
CA ILE A 186 1.27 -10.18 -11.27
C ILE A 186 2.62 -10.70 -11.77
N VAL A 187 3.49 -11.13 -10.85
CA VAL A 187 4.82 -11.66 -11.21
C VAL A 187 4.62 -12.97 -11.97
N ALA A 188 3.80 -13.88 -11.44
CA ALA A 188 3.55 -15.18 -12.06
C ALA A 188 2.80 -15.10 -13.41
N SER A 189 2.03 -14.03 -13.67
CA SER A 189 1.40 -13.78 -14.97
C SER A 189 2.29 -13.01 -15.94
N ARG A 190 3.56 -12.72 -15.59
CA ARG A 190 4.49 -11.88 -16.38
C ARG A 190 3.95 -10.50 -16.69
N ALA A 191 3.05 -9.97 -15.85
CA ALA A 191 2.45 -8.65 -16.06
C ALA A 191 3.35 -7.51 -15.57
N HIS A 192 4.27 -7.78 -14.63
CA HIS A 192 5.34 -6.88 -14.21
C HIS A 192 6.53 -7.69 -13.69
N TYR A 193 7.71 -7.06 -13.61
CA TYR A 193 8.84 -7.62 -12.90
C TYR A 193 8.66 -7.58 -11.38
N SER A 194 9.33 -8.49 -10.68
CA SER A 194 9.38 -8.50 -9.21
C SER A 194 9.88 -7.18 -8.62
N VAL A 195 10.81 -6.50 -9.29
CA VAL A 195 11.29 -5.18 -8.87
C VAL A 195 10.17 -4.14 -8.85
N ASP A 196 9.25 -4.15 -9.80
CA ASP A 196 8.12 -3.21 -9.85
C ASP A 196 7.18 -3.39 -8.66
N VAL A 197 7.01 -4.64 -8.22
CA VAL A 197 6.19 -5.01 -7.06
C VAL A 197 6.87 -4.57 -5.77
N ILE A 198 8.17 -4.83 -5.63
CA ILE A 198 8.95 -4.43 -4.44
C ILE A 198 9.01 -2.90 -4.32
N VAL A 199 9.30 -2.20 -5.42
CA VAL A 199 9.35 -0.74 -5.45
C VAL A 199 8.01 -0.14 -5.07
N ALA A 200 6.89 -0.67 -5.59
CA ALA A 200 5.56 -0.25 -5.15
C ALA A 200 5.32 -0.53 -3.66
N ALA A 201 5.74 -1.70 -3.16
CA ALA A 201 5.52 -2.13 -1.79
C ALA A 201 6.15 -1.21 -0.73
N TYR A 202 7.29 -0.58 -1.01
CA TYR A 202 7.88 0.40 -0.07
C TYR A 202 7.55 1.85 -0.43
N THR A 203 7.43 2.20 -1.71
CA THR A 203 7.25 3.60 -2.13
C THR A 203 5.86 4.13 -1.80
N ILE A 204 4.82 3.31 -1.98
CA ILE A 204 3.44 3.74 -1.74
C ILE A 204 3.15 3.96 -0.25
N PRO A 205 3.52 3.03 0.66
CA PRO A 205 3.39 3.31 2.08
C PRO A 205 4.28 4.47 2.53
N ALA A 206 5.47 4.65 1.94
CA ALA A 206 6.32 5.81 2.26
C ALA A 206 5.64 7.14 1.89
N PHE A 207 5.04 7.25 0.70
CA PHE A 207 4.25 8.44 0.33
C PHE A 207 3.08 8.65 1.29
N TRP A 208 2.35 7.58 1.61
CA TRP A 208 1.21 7.65 2.54
C TRP A 208 1.62 8.13 3.93
N CYS A 209 2.65 7.52 4.52
CA CYS A 209 3.15 7.86 5.85
C CYS A 209 3.74 9.27 5.88
N THR A 210 4.47 9.67 4.84
CA THR A 210 5.02 11.04 4.72
C THR A 210 3.90 12.07 4.68
N PHE A 211 2.85 11.82 3.89
CA PHE A 211 1.72 12.72 3.86
C PHE A 211 0.92 12.70 5.16
N ALA A 212 0.76 11.55 5.81
CA ALA A 212 0.11 11.46 7.12
C ALA A 212 0.90 12.20 8.21
N TYR A 213 2.23 12.31 8.06
CA TYR A 213 3.06 13.12 8.95
C TYR A 213 2.81 14.62 8.76
N PHE A 214 2.78 15.11 7.52
CA PHE A 214 2.53 16.54 7.24
C PHE A 214 1.07 16.95 7.38
N VAL A 215 0.14 16.04 7.14
CA VAL A 215 -1.30 16.26 7.22
C VAL A 215 -1.92 15.13 8.06
N PRO A 216 -1.81 15.20 9.39
CA PRO A 216 -2.31 14.15 10.28
C PRO A 216 -3.83 14.15 10.41
N GLU A 217 -4.43 15.34 10.34
CA GLU A 217 -5.85 15.57 10.57
C GLU A 217 -6.65 15.50 9.28
N ASP A 218 -7.93 15.14 9.43
CA ASP A 218 -8.91 15.18 8.34
C ASP A 218 -9.64 16.53 8.34
N ILE A 219 -10.22 16.92 7.20
CA ILE A 219 -10.89 18.22 7.08
C ILE A 219 -12.24 18.17 7.83
N GLY A 220 -12.36 18.91 8.93
CA GLY A 220 -13.62 19.13 9.66
C GLY A 220 -13.45 19.22 11.19
N PRO A 221 -14.50 19.68 11.92
CA PRO A 221 -14.43 19.93 13.37
C PRO A 221 -14.27 18.65 14.23
N ASN A 222 -14.40 17.47 13.61
CA ASN A 222 -14.20 16.16 14.25
C ASN A 222 -13.07 15.42 13.53
N ALA A 223 -11.90 16.06 13.39
CA ALA A 223 -10.69 15.38 12.94
C ALA A 223 -10.46 14.18 13.87
N VAL A 224 -10.56 12.96 13.34
CA VAL A 224 -10.29 11.74 14.12
C VAL A 224 -8.82 11.80 14.52
N PRO A 225 -8.48 12.05 15.81
CA PRO A 225 -7.10 12.05 16.24
C PRO A 225 -6.52 10.67 15.95
N ILE A 226 -5.24 10.61 15.61
CA ILE A 226 -4.52 9.35 15.58
C ILE A 226 -4.73 8.71 16.96
N GLU A 227 -5.41 7.56 17.02
CA GLU A 227 -5.43 6.75 18.23
C GLU A 227 -3.98 6.39 18.49
N LYS A 228 -3.35 7.11 19.42
CA LYS A 228 -2.02 6.80 19.93
C LYS A 228 -2.16 5.46 20.63
N THR A 229 -2.06 4.38 19.88
CA THR A 229 -2.02 3.02 20.39
C THR A 229 -0.83 2.92 21.35
N SER A 230 -1.16 2.93 22.64
CA SER A 230 -0.49 2.28 23.76
C SER A 230 0.96 2.64 24.16
N LEU A 231 1.59 3.70 23.65
CA LEU A 231 2.93 4.12 24.14
C LEU A 231 2.94 5.19 25.25
N ALA A 232 1.77 5.67 25.70
CA ALA A 232 1.69 6.66 26.78
C ALA A 232 1.15 6.08 28.11
N ALA A 233 1.02 4.76 28.22
CA ALA A 233 0.48 4.10 29.41
C ALA A 233 1.53 3.85 30.52
N GLU A 234 2.70 4.52 30.48
CA GLU A 234 3.72 4.40 31.53
C GLU A 234 4.26 5.75 32.04
N GLU A 235 3.43 6.80 32.07
CA GLU A 235 3.68 7.88 33.04
C GLU A 235 2.85 7.58 34.29
N GLY A 236 3.53 6.98 35.27
CA GLY A 236 3.00 6.81 36.63
C GLY A 236 2.59 8.15 37.25
N PRO A 237 1.76 8.13 38.31
CA PRO A 237 1.17 9.33 38.88
C PRO A 237 2.24 10.33 39.35
N PRO A 238 1.93 11.65 39.33
CA PRO A 238 2.89 12.69 39.64
C PRO A 238 3.31 12.58 41.10
N VAL A 239 4.63 12.48 41.33
CA VAL A 239 5.21 12.53 42.68
C VAL A 239 5.14 13.98 43.17
N ASP A 240 4.36 14.18 44.24
CA ASP A 240 4.19 15.44 44.93
C ASP A 240 5.51 15.87 45.60
N PRO A 241 6.09 17.05 45.30
CA PRO A 241 7.41 17.44 45.81
C PRO A 241 7.40 17.90 47.29
N ALA A 242 6.28 17.79 47.99
CA ALA A 242 6.10 18.36 49.33
C ALA A 242 6.30 17.37 50.50
N ARG A 243 7.21 16.40 50.38
CA ARG A 243 7.55 15.52 51.53
C ARG A 243 9.02 15.11 51.59
N SER A 244 9.89 16.11 51.67
CA SER A 244 11.19 15.95 52.33
C SER A 244 11.22 16.88 53.53
N VAL A 245 11.09 16.35 54.76
CA VAL A 245 11.76 16.77 56.01
C VAL A 245 11.25 15.84 57.12
N GLY A 246 12.16 15.16 57.81
CA GLY A 246 11.88 14.51 59.10
C GLY A 246 12.64 13.21 59.29
N GLY A 247 13.82 13.29 59.91
CA GLY A 247 14.63 12.12 60.26
C GLY A 247 14.14 11.33 61.48
N GLY A 248 14.89 10.26 61.82
CA GLY A 248 14.71 9.40 62.98
C GLY A 248 14.34 7.96 62.56
N VAL A 249 15.27 7.01 62.42
CA VAL A 249 15.91 6.18 63.48
C VAL A 249 14.97 5.05 63.99
N LEU A 250 15.46 3.79 63.93
CA LEU A 250 15.03 2.54 64.61
C LEU A 250 13.67 1.95 64.13
N ASP A 251 13.44 0.65 63.91
CA ASP A 251 14.10 -0.58 64.37
C ASP A 251 13.93 -1.73 63.37
N LEU A 252 14.94 -2.61 63.38
CA LEU A 252 15.06 -3.82 62.58
C LEU A 252 14.82 -5.01 63.52
N GLU A 253 13.60 -5.52 63.66
CA GLU A 253 13.36 -6.77 64.37
C GLU A 253 13.42 -7.96 63.42
N LEU A 254 14.60 -8.59 63.44
CA LEU A 254 14.84 -9.96 63.00
C LEU A 254 14.63 -10.87 64.21
N GLY A 255 13.50 -11.59 64.25
CA GLY A 255 13.14 -12.49 65.37
C GLY A 255 12.78 -13.88 64.88
N ALA A 256 13.80 -14.68 64.58
CA ALA A 256 13.66 -16.12 64.41
C ALA A 256 13.50 -16.79 65.79
N THR A 257 12.50 -17.66 65.95
CA THR A 257 12.64 -18.96 66.63
C THR A 257 11.33 -19.73 66.54
N GLY A 258 11.35 -20.85 65.81
CA GLY A 258 10.46 -21.96 66.12
C GLY A 258 11.14 -22.89 67.11
N ALA A 259 10.39 -23.41 68.08
CA ALA A 259 10.47 -24.80 68.57
C ALA A 259 9.50 -25.05 69.72
N SER A 260 8.90 -26.24 69.67
CA SER A 260 8.54 -27.11 70.81
C SER A 260 7.16 -27.03 71.46
N SER A 261 6.32 -27.95 70.99
CA SER A 261 5.70 -29.05 71.76
C SER A 261 4.53 -28.81 72.74
N ALA A 262 3.45 -29.55 72.44
CA ALA A 262 2.79 -30.54 73.30
C ALA A 262 1.42 -30.20 73.93
N ALA A 263 0.52 -31.16 73.68
CA ALA A 263 -0.54 -31.67 74.55
C ALA A 263 -1.91 -30.95 74.61
N SER A 264 -2.88 -31.58 73.94
CA SER A 264 -4.30 -31.70 74.34
C SER A 264 -4.44 -32.38 75.73
N PRO A 265 -5.63 -32.59 76.35
CA PRO A 265 -7.00 -32.18 76.01
C PRO A 265 -7.77 -31.60 77.24
N VAL A 266 -9.07 -31.26 77.08
CA VAL A 266 -10.21 -31.75 77.91
C VAL A 266 -11.46 -30.89 77.66
N GLN A 267 -12.58 -31.61 77.56
CA GLN A 267 -13.95 -31.23 77.27
C GLN A 267 -14.61 -30.37 78.35
N ALA A 268 -15.64 -29.63 77.93
CA ALA A 268 -16.96 -29.67 78.55
C ALA A 268 -17.98 -30.05 77.46
#